data_AF-A0A5F1ZSA4-F1
#
_entry.id   AF-A0A5F1ZSA4-F1
#
_cell.length_a   1.000
_cell.length_b   1.000
_cell.length_c   1.000
_cell.angle_alpha   90.00
_cell.angle_beta   90.00
_cell.angle_gamma   90.00
#
_symmetry.space_group_name_H-M   'P 1'
#
loop_
_entity.id
_entity.type
_entity.pdbx_description
1 polymer ?
#
loop_
_entity_poly.entity_id
_entity_poly.type
_entity_poly.pdbx_seq_one_letter_code
_entity_poly.pdbx_strand_id
1 'polypeptide(L)'
;MQNRIFFLLLPVLGALGLILSLGRVALDPSLSNVFYNADSLFFSVIYQELFLKSTANFLITLKGWIWTPALYFFPDLVQYFGLRTIYLFLGKGAWEATHLTYAFLQWSLVLFGILYLLKTVYKEEFGIQRSAVLLAFGYFAGSILFFFKKDLFVFLPGFHGGNLTSLSWAWAFYYQWEEKKNAKSFCVLAFFVFVFALSDLIFLPYYLVPLLSLHLFQLLRERNLLKAKRIAYFYFPIFLGIVFARIAYQALRKNPFVFFPGTLVSANVGNGSKTAKLEIYNLFHSFLVFTRENWIYLVVLLLCGTALYVLRKKEEEINARKSGVGREDEKERESLKEVREEDKVRKSREKEREVENTKSRELEFLFLSLGILVPVLFLCYGFSLGFTGREGIQEIGRYFGSILLSSLGLSFLVLRKLADHPNRRVALGILLLVLIGSLSLFSISQGIGLVYSSPKLDCLDKYARERNWKRGLASFWYVRPMRIFSQQKLEPDDYLYDLMLFYWQNNLSWFERKEQYRFAILDGLDEKKVIETFGQPKEVLNCENIKIFSFSEEDPSKSLKFVEENQEKINLWKLSNSRF
;
A
#
# COMPACT_ATOMS: atom_id res chain seq x y z
N MET A 1 -4.28 -29.29 27.18
CA MET A 1 -3.71 -27.93 27.24
C MET A 1 -2.48 -27.74 26.36
N GLN A 2 -1.55 -28.71 26.26
CA GLN A 2 -0.26 -28.56 25.56
C GLN A 2 -0.35 -27.97 24.12
N ASN A 3 -1.28 -28.43 23.28
CA ASN A 3 -1.42 -27.90 21.91
C ASN A 3 -1.85 -26.42 21.87
N ARG A 4 -2.51 -25.89 22.91
CA ARG A 4 -2.97 -24.48 22.92
C ARG A 4 -1.81 -23.51 23.02
N ILE A 5 -0.80 -23.82 23.84
CA ILE A 5 0.39 -22.97 24.00
C ILE A 5 1.16 -22.90 22.69
N PHE A 6 1.36 -24.04 22.01
CA PHE A 6 2.00 -24.08 20.70
C PHE A 6 1.36 -23.12 19.69
N PHE A 7 0.03 -23.18 19.55
CA PHE A 7 -0.67 -22.28 18.62
C PHE A 7 -0.69 -20.82 19.09
N LEU A 8 -0.61 -20.52 20.39
CA LEU A 8 -0.47 -19.15 20.86
C LEU A 8 0.91 -18.54 20.53
N LEU A 9 1.97 -19.35 20.62
CA LEU A 9 3.34 -18.91 20.33
C LEU A 9 3.61 -18.78 18.83
N LEU A 10 2.97 -19.60 17.99
CA LEU A 10 3.21 -19.62 16.55
C LEU A 10 3.10 -18.25 15.84
N PRO A 11 2.01 -17.45 16.00
CA PRO A 11 1.92 -16.13 15.38
C PRO A 11 2.91 -15.13 15.98
N VAL A 12 3.29 -15.27 17.27
CA VAL A 12 4.31 -14.43 17.91
C VAL A 12 5.68 -14.68 17.26
N LEU A 13 6.03 -15.95 17.04
CA LEU A 13 7.26 -16.31 16.33
C LEU A 13 7.24 -15.82 14.88
N GLY A 14 6.10 -15.91 14.19
CA GLY A 14 5.94 -15.31 12.87
C GLY A 14 6.17 -13.80 12.87
N ALA A 15 5.56 -13.08 13.80
CA ALA A 15 5.74 -11.64 13.97
C ALA A 15 7.20 -11.28 14.28
N LEU A 16 7.87 -12.03 15.16
CA LEU A 16 9.30 -11.87 15.44
C LEU A 16 10.14 -12.10 14.18
N GLY A 17 9.85 -13.12 13.38
CA GLY A 17 10.54 -13.36 12.10
C GLY A 17 10.41 -12.18 11.14
N LEU A 18 9.25 -11.53 11.10
CA LEU A 18 9.05 -10.30 10.31
C LEU A 18 9.86 -9.13 10.87
N ILE A 19 9.86 -8.93 12.19
CA ILE A 19 10.65 -7.88 12.86
C ILE A 19 12.16 -8.07 12.58
N LEU A 20 12.66 -9.31 12.66
CA LEU A 20 14.06 -9.62 12.32
C LEU A 20 14.37 -9.32 10.85
N SER A 21 13.41 -9.59 9.95
CA SER A 21 13.55 -9.28 8.52
C SER A 21 13.56 -7.77 8.26
N LEU A 22 12.72 -7.02 8.96
CA LEU A 22 12.72 -5.54 8.96
C LEU A 22 14.04 -4.97 9.49
N GLY A 23 14.63 -5.61 10.51
CA GLY A 23 15.93 -5.22 11.07
C GLY A 23 17.09 -5.23 10.06
N ARG A 24 16.93 -5.87 8.89
CA ARG A 24 17.95 -5.86 7.83
C ARG A 24 17.92 -4.59 6.99
N VAL A 25 16.83 -3.82 7.03
CA VAL A 25 16.62 -2.67 6.15
C VAL A 25 17.76 -1.67 6.25
N ALA A 26 18.26 -1.37 7.45
CA ALA A 26 19.33 -0.39 7.63
C ALA A 26 20.70 -0.86 7.11
N LEU A 27 20.94 -2.18 7.03
CA LEU A 27 22.24 -2.75 6.66
C LEU A 27 22.34 -3.18 5.19
N ASP A 28 21.21 -3.50 4.55
CA ASP A 28 21.18 -3.89 3.14
C ASP A 28 20.91 -2.66 2.26
N PRO A 29 21.89 -2.19 1.46
CA PRO A 29 21.74 -0.98 0.64
C PRO A 29 20.54 -1.02 -0.31
N SER A 30 20.18 -2.19 -0.82
CA SER A 30 19.04 -2.30 -1.73
C SER A 30 17.70 -2.22 -1.00
N LEU A 31 17.62 -2.66 0.26
CA LEU A 31 16.43 -2.46 1.09
C LEU A 31 16.35 -1.02 1.57
N SER A 32 17.45 -0.46 2.07
CA SER A 32 17.48 0.92 2.56
C SER A 32 17.17 1.92 1.46
N ASN A 33 17.68 1.73 0.24
CA ASN A 33 17.34 2.58 -0.92
C ASN A 33 15.85 2.53 -1.29
N VAL A 34 15.14 1.46 -0.94
CA VAL A 34 13.68 1.39 -1.15
C VAL A 34 12.93 1.98 0.05
N PHE A 35 13.38 1.72 1.27
CA PHE A 35 12.72 2.17 2.49
C PHE A 35 12.90 3.65 2.81
N TYR A 36 14.04 4.21 2.41
CA TYR A 36 14.45 5.57 2.69
C TYR A 36 14.64 6.37 1.39
N ASN A 37 13.83 6.08 0.37
CA ASN A 37 13.78 6.92 -0.84
C ASN A 37 12.94 8.18 -0.60
N ALA A 38 12.93 9.06 -1.60
CA ALA A 38 12.24 10.33 -1.48
C ALA A 38 10.72 10.21 -1.30
N ASP A 39 10.10 9.25 -1.99
CA ASP A 39 8.65 9.01 -1.89
C ASP A 39 8.25 8.55 -0.48
N SER A 40 9.00 7.61 0.14
CA SER A 40 8.66 7.06 1.46
C SER A 40 8.90 8.05 2.59
N LEU A 41 9.84 8.96 2.38
CA LEU A 41 10.16 10.01 3.34
C LEU A 41 9.25 11.23 3.24
N PHE A 42 8.23 11.23 2.36
CA PHE A 42 7.30 12.34 2.21
C PHE A 42 6.68 12.76 3.54
N PHE A 43 6.14 11.80 4.30
CA PHE A 43 5.55 12.09 5.61
C PHE A 43 6.58 12.45 6.67
N SER A 44 7.80 11.90 6.60
CA SER A 44 8.89 12.30 7.48
C SER A 44 9.19 13.78 7.33
N VAL A 45 9.26 14.24 6.08
CA VAL A 45 9.58 15.63 5.75
C VAL A 45 8.42 16.55 6.12
N ILE A 46 7.16 16.19 5.83
CA ILE A 46 6.02 16.97 6.32
C ILE A 46 6.03 17.06 7.85
N TYR A 47 6.24 15.94 8.56
CA TYR A 47 6.27 15.93 10.01
C TYR A 47 7.40 16.82 10.56
N GLN A 48 8.60 16.74 9.98
CA GLN A 48 9.73 17.57 10.38
C GLN A 48 9.41 19.06 10.23
N GLU A 49 8.80 19.46 9.12
CA GLU A 49 8.45 20.86 8.83
C GLU A 49 7.28 21.36 9.70
N LEU A 50 6.30 20.50 10.01
CA LEU A 50 5.13 20.87 10.80
C LEU A 50 5.39 20.92 12.31
N PHE A 51 6.30 20.09 12.82
CA PHE A 51 6.41 19.88 14.27
C PHE A 51 7.83 20.04 14.83
N LEU A 52 8.88 19.88 14.03
CA LEU A 52 10.26 19.81 14.55
C LEU A 52 11.13 21.02 14.22
N LYS A 53 10.81 21.76 13.15
CA LYS A 53 11.55 22.99 12.85
C LYS A 53 11.25 24.07 13.88
N SER A 54 12.26 24.90 14.20
CA SER A 54 12.10 26.03 15.13
C SER A 54 11.08 27.06 14.65
N THR A 55 10.88 27.14 13.34
CA THR A 55 9.89 28.01 12.67
C THR A 55 8.56 27.31 12.41
N ALA A 56 8.35 26.10 12.94
CA ALA A 56 7.14 25.33 12.72
C ALA A 56 5.90 26.10 13.17
N ASN A 57 5.07 26.47 12.19
CA ASN A 57 3.75 27.01 12.42
C ASN A 57 2.81 26.30 11.46
N PHE A 58 1.85 25.55 12.00
CA PHE A 58 0.97 24.67 11.21
C PHE A 58 0.37 25.36 9.97
N LEU A 59 -0.14 26.59 10.11
CA LEU A 59 -0.76 27.31 9.01
C LEU A 59 0.25 27.84 7.99
N ILE A 60 1.39 28.33 8.46
CA ILE A 60 2.45 28.87 7.58
C ILE A 60 3.14 27.74 6.84
N THR A 61 3.47 26.67 7.55
CA THR A 61 4.12 25.50 6.98
C THR A 61 3.24 24.85 5.94
N LEU A 62 1.92 24.68 6.19
CA LEU A 62 1.00 24.09 5.21
C LEU A 62 0.86 24.93 3.93
N LYS A 63 1.01 26.25 4.03
CA LYS A 63 0.93 27.16 2.88
C LYS A 63 2.05 26.86 1.89
N GLY A 64 1.66 26.57 0.65
CA GLY A 64 2.61 26.32 -0.44
C GLY A 64 3.11 24.88 -0.53
N TRP A 65 2.55 23.96 0.26
CA TRP A 65 2.73 22.53 -0.02
C TRP A 65 2.00 22.11 -1.27
N ILE A 66 2.72 21.32 -2.06
CA ILE A 66 2.21 20.64 -3.23
C ILE A 66 2.17 19.16 -2.90
N TRP A 67 0.95 18.67 -2.67
CA TRP A 67 0.70 17.30 -2.26
C TRP A 67 0.64 16.38 -3.47
N THR A 68 0.74 15.08 -3.21
CA THR A 68 0.40 14.06 -4.21
C THR A 68 -1.10 14.10 -4.54
N PRO A 69 -1.53 13.68 -5.74
CA PRO A 69 -2.94 13.57 -6.11
C PRO A 69 -3.74 12.68 -5.16
N ALA A 70 -3.11 11.62 -4.65
CA ALA A 70 -3.62 10.83 -3.53
C ALA A 70 -3.15 11.46 -2.21
N LEU A 71 -4.07 11.70 -1.28
CA LEU A 71 -3.80 12.38 -0.02
C LEU A 71 -3.08 11.49 1.01
N TYR A 72 -3.29 10.18 0.90
CA TYR A 72 -2.75 9.17 1.82
C TYR A 72 -3.10 9.44 3.29
N PHE A 73 -4.22 10.13 3.54
CA PHE A 73 -4.61 10.55 4.88
C PHE A 73 -4.81 9.39 5.85
N PHE A 74 -5.49 8.33 5.41
CA PHE A 74 -5.82 7.21 6.27
C PHE A 74 -5.63 5.86 5.56
N PRO A 75 -5.05 4.85 6.24
CA PRO A 75 -4.42 4.94 7.57
C PRO A 75 -3.03 5.62 7.56
N ASP A 76 -2.40 5.81 6.40
CA ASP A 76 -0.96 6.03 6.33
C ASP A 76 -0.46 7.27 7.09
N LEU A 77 -0.98 8.48 6.80
CA LEU A 77 -0.56 9.71 7.47
C LEU A 77 -0.81 9.66 8.99
N VAL A 78 -2.03 9.28 9.39
CA VAL A 78 -2.42 9.21 10.81
C VAL A 78 -1.53 8.23 11.58
N GLN A 79 -1.31 7.03 11.02
CA GLN A 79 -0.47 6.02 11.62
C GLN A 79 0.99 6.48 11.71
N TYR A 80 1.53 7.05 10.64
CA TYR A 80 2.92 7.50 10.61
C TYR A 80 3.16 8.65 11.60
N PHE A 81 2.28 9.64 11.66
CA PHE A 81 2.42 10.78 12.57
C PHE A 81 2.30 10.35 14.05
N GLY A 82 1.34 9.46 14.34
CA GLY A 82 1.19 8.88 15.67
C GLY A 82 2.46 8.15 16.13
N LEU A 83 3.00 7.28 15.27
CA LEU A 83 4.26 6.57 15.55
C LEU A 83 5.44 7.51 15.69
N ARG A 84 5.55 8.52 14.83
CA ARG A 84 6.67 9.46 14.89
C ARG A 84 6.69 10.21 16.21
N THR A 85 5.50 10.61 16.69
CA THR A 85 5.29 11.27 17.97
C THR A 85 5.74 10.37 19.12
N ILE A 86 5.35 9.09 19.09
CA ILE A 86 5.78 8.09 20.08
C ILE A 86 7.30 7.98 20.11
N TYR A 87 7.97 7.94 18.95
CA TYR A 87 9.43 7.77 18.87
C TYR A 87 10.25 9.07 18.95
N LEU A 88 9.65 10.22 19.32
CA LEU A 88 10.40 11.47 19.48
C LEU A 88 11.55 11.36 20.49
N PHE A 89 11.38 10.56 21.54
CA PHE A 89 12.36 10.42 22.62
C PHE A 89 13.67 9.72 22.21
N LEU A 90 13.71 8.98 21.09
CA LEU A 90 14.86 8.15 20.72
C LEU A 90 16.07 8.94 20.21
N GLY A 91 15.93 10.22 19.83
CA GLY A 91 17.02 11.00 19.26
C GLY A 91 17.54 10.38 17.95
N LYS A 92 18.59 9.55 18.02
CA LYS A 92 19.15 8.79 16.88
C LYS A 92 18.32 7.53 16.61
N GLY A 93 18.11 7.19 15.34
CA GLY A 93 17.32 6.00 14.96
C GLY A 93 15.80 6.21 15.03
N ALA A 94 15.33 7.41 15.39
CA ALA A 94 13.93 7.67 15.61
C ALA A 94 13.09 7.59 14.32
N TRP A 95 13.65 8.03 13.18
CA TRP A 95 12.99 7.96 11.87
C TRP A 95 12.90 6.53 11.38
N GLU A 96 13.95 5.75 11.59
CA GLU A 96 14.06 4.35 11.24
C GLU A 96 13.08 3.51 12.06
N ALA A 97 13.07 3.67 13.39
CA ALA A 97 12.09 3.03 14.27
C ALA A 97 10.65 3.35 13.85
N THR A 98 10.37 4.60 13.48
CA THR A 98 9.06 4.99 12.95
C THR A 98 8.69 4.22 11.68
N HIS A 99 9.58 4.16 10.69
CA HIS A 99 9.31 3.44 9.44
C HIS A 99 9.18 1.93 9.63
N LEU A 100 10.06 1.30 10.41
CA LEU A 100 10.03 -0.14 10.62
C LEU A 100 8.79 -0.57 11.41
N THR A 101 8.41 0.19 12.44
CA THR A 101 7.16 -0.05 13.18
C THR A 101 5.94 0.23 12.30
N TYR A 102 5.98 1.28 11.46
CA TYR A 102 4.91 1.53 10.49
C TYR A 102 4.71 0.33 9.57
N ALA A 103 5.79 -0.18 8.96
CA ALA A 103 5.77 -1.35 8.09
C ALA A 103 5.17 -2.58 8.78
N PHE A 104 5.59 -2.86 10.01
CA PHE A 104 5.06 -3.97 10.81
C PHE A 104 3.56 -3.82 11.09
N LEU A 105 3.12 -2.63 11.54
CA LEU A 105 1.72 -2.36 11.84
C LEU A 105 0.84 -2.39 10.60
N GLN A 106 1.31 -1.81 9.50
CA GLN A 106 0.62 -1.81 8.21
C GLN A 106 0.33 -3.23 7.75
N TRP A 107 1.37 -4.09 7.74
CA TRP A 107 1.21 -5.49 7.37
C TRP A 107 0.28 -6.22 8.34
N SER A 108 0.42 -5.99 9.65
CA SER A 108 -0.47 -6.58 10.65
C SER A 108 -1.93 -6.23 10.40
N LEU A 109 -2.23 -4.97 10.06
CA LEU A 109 -3.58 -4.51 9.75
C LEU A 109 -4.15 -5.19 8.49
N VAL A 110 -3.32 -5.49 7.47
CA VAL A 110 -3.72 -6.33 6.32
C VAL A 110 -4.15 -7.71 6.81
N LEU A 111 -3.31 -8.39 7.60
CA LEU A 111 -3.58 -9.75 8.08
C LEU A 111 -4.85 -9.81 8.95
N PHE A 112 -4.99 -8.87 9.89
CA PHE A 112 -6.17 -8.79 10.74
C PHE A 112 -7.43 -8.40 9.94
N GLY A 113 -7.29 -7.58 8.90
CA GLY A 113 -8.40 -7.27 7.99
C GLY A 113 -8.94 -8.49 7.26
N ILE A 114 -8.06 -9.34 6.71
CA ILE A 114 -8.46 -10.60 6.08
C ILE A 114 -9.14 -11.50 7.10
N LEU A 115 -8.57 -11.69 8.30
CA LEU A 115 -9.18 -12.52 9.34
C LEU A 115 -10.52 -11.99 9.80
N TYR A 116 -10.68 -10.68 9.93
CA TYR A 116 -11.93 -10.04 10.30
C TYR A 116 -13.01 -10.24 9.23
N LEU A 117 -12.64 -10.16 7.96
CA LEU A 117 -13.50 -10.50 6.83
C LEU A 117 -13.95 -11.96 6.90
N LEU A 118 -13.02 -12.90 7.06
CA LEU A 118 -13.34 -14.32 7.17
C LEU A 118 -14.29 -14.58 8.35
N LYS A 119 -13.99 -14.03 9.53
CA LYS A 119 -14.84 -14.16 10.72
C LYS A 119 -16.24 -13.61 10.49
N THR A 120 -16.34 -12.45 9.83
CA THR A 120 -17.62 -11.81 9.52
C THR A 120 -18.45 -12.67 8.58
N VAL A 121 -17.85 -13.21 7.53
CA VAL A 121 -18.56 -13.92 6.46
C VAL A 121 -18.99 -15.32 6.89
N TYR A 122 -18.13 -16.06 7.60
CA TYR A 122 -18.44 -17.42 8.03
C TYR A 122 -19.26 -17.48 9.32
N LYS A 123 -19.36 -16.39 10.08
CA LYS A 123 -20.04 -16.30 11.39
C LYS A 123 -19.56 -17.34 12.42
N GLU A 124 -18.45 -18.00 12.15
CA GLU A 124 -17.85 -18.96 13.07
C GLU A 124 -17.03 -18.24 14.12
N GLU A 125 -17.03 -18.78 15.33
CA GLU A 125 -15.91 -18.60 16.23
C GLU A 125 -14.69 -19.26 15.58
N PHE A 126 -13.88 -18.42 14.92
CA PHE A 126 -12.55 -18.80 14.48
C PHE A 126 -11.77 -19.27 15.72
N GLY A 127 -11.69 -20.59 15.88
CA GLY A 127 -10.93 -21.18 16.96
C GLY A 127 -9.51 -20.63 16.92
N ILE A 128 -8.99 -20.21 18.08
CA ILE A 128 -7.70 -19.53 18.23
C ILE A 128 -6.59 -20.23 17.43
N GLN A 129 -6.61 -21.56 17.37
CA GLN A 129 -5.64 -22.37 16.64
C GLN A 129 -5.66 -22.16 15.11
N ARG A 130 -6.85 -21.97 14.50
CA ARG A 130 -6.98 -21.69 13.07
C ARG A 130 -6.43 -20.29 12.77
N SER A 131 -6.85 -19.30 13.54
CA SER A 131 -6.35 -17.92 13.41
C SER A 131 -4.84 -17.83 13.60
N ALA A 132 -4.28 -18.59 14.54
CA ALA A 132 -2.84 -18.66 14.79
C ALA A 132 -2.05 -19.15 13.57
N VAL A 133 -2.50 -20.22 12.91
CA VAL A 133 -1.84 -20.74 11.68
C VAL A 133 -1.91 -19.70 10.56
N LEU A 134 -3.07 -19.06 10.37
CA LEU A 134 -3.25 -18.03 9.33
C LEU A 134 -2.38 -16.80 9.58
N LEU A 135 -2.33 -16.31 10.83
CA LEU A 135 -1.46 -15.19 11.21
C LEU A 135 0.03 -15.53 11.03
N ALA A 136 0.45 -16.71 11.49
CA ALA A 136 1.85 -17.14 11.34
C ALA A 136 2.25 -17.25 9.87
N PHE A 137 1.39 -17.80 9.02
CA PHE A 137 1.59 -17.81 7.58
C PHE A 137 1.64 -16.38 7.00
N GLY A 138 0.73 -15.50 7.41
CA GLY A 138 0.72 -14.11 6.95
C GLY A 138 1.99 -13.33 7.30
N TYR A 139 2.50 -13.49 8.54
CA TYR A 139 3.77 -12.87 8.93
C TYR A 139 4.95 -13.51 8.20
N PHE A 140 4.97 -14.83 8.03
CA PHE A 140 5.98 -15.52 7.23
C PHE A 140 6.00 -15.02 5.79
N ALA A 141 4.84 -14.85 5.15
CA ALA A 141 4.73 -14.28 3.81
C ALA A 141 5.31 -12.86 3.75
N GLY A 142 5.04 -12.03 4.76
CA GLY A 142 5.66 -10.71 4.90
C GLY A 142 7.20 -10.80 4.95
N SER A 143 7.76 -11.70 5.76
CA SER A 143 9.21 -11.91 5.86
C SER A 143 9.82 -12.36 4.53
N ILE A 144 9.11 -13.19 3.76
CA ILE A 144 9.52 -13.64 2.43
C ILE A 144 9.60 -12.46 1.44
N LEU A 145 8.66 -11.50 1.51
CA LEU A 145 8.72 -10.29 0.69
C LEU A 145 10.00 -9.47 0.95
N PHE A 146 10.39 -9.33 2.22
CA PHE A 146 11.68 -8.69 2.57
C PHE A 146 12.88 -9.47 2.09
N PHE A 147 12.86 -10.79 2.27
CA PHE A 147 13.97 -11.65 1.88
C PHE A 147 14.24 -11.57 0.37
N PHE A 148 13.19 -11.58 -0.46
CA PHE A 148 13.30 -11.48 -1.91
C PHE A 148 13.23 -10.04 -2.45
N LYS A 149 13.08 -9.04 -1.56
CA LYS A 149 13.00 -7.62 -1.92
C LYS A 149 11.86 -7.33 -2.90
N LYS A 150 10.72 -8.00 -2.71
CA LYS A 150 9.54 -7.94 -3.59
C LYS A 150 8.43 -7.11 -2.96
N ASP A 151 7.82 -6.26 -3.78
CA ASP A 151 6.61 -5.47 -3.47
C ASP A 151 6.70 -4.72 -2.14
N LEU A 152 7.91 -4.23 -1.82
CA LEU A 152 8.20 -3.57 -0.55
C LEU A 152 7.35 -2.31 -0.33
N PHE A 153 6.80 -1.73 -1.39
CA PHE A 153 5.92 -0.57 -1.34
C PHE A 153 4.69 -0.78 -0.44
N VAL A 154 4.19 -2.02 -0.25
CA VAL A 154 3.07 -2.29 0.66
C VAL A 154 3.39 -1.98 2.13
N PHE A 155 4.69 -1.95 2.46
CA PHE A 155 5.20 -1.64 3.79
C PHE A 155 5.58 -0.16 3.96
N LEU A 156 5.56 0.64 2.89
CA LEU A 156 6.02 2.02 2.90
C LEU A 156 4.86 3.01 3.05
N PRO A 157 5.03 4.07 3.86
CA PRO A 157 4.03 5.11 3.97
C PRO A 157 3.92 5.91 2.67
N GLY A 158 2.69 6.21 2.22
CA GLY A 158 2.47 7.04 1.03
C GLY A 158 2.56 6.29 -0.31
N PHE A 159 2.52 4.96 -0.29
CA PHE A 159 2.60 4.10 -1.49
C PHE A 159 1.31 3.32 -1.77
N HIS A 160 0.15 3.92 -1.51
CA HIS A 160 -1.16 3.27 -1.63
C HIS A 160 -1.36 2.03 -0.74
N GLY A 161 -0.39 1.69 0.12
CA GLY A 161 -0.45 0.56 1.04
C GLY A 161 -1.70 0.64 1.94
N GLY A 162 -2.11 1.85 2.30
CA GLY A 162 -3.33 2.12 3.04
C GLY A 162 -4.60 1.54 2.42
N ASN A 163 -4.68 1.47 1.09
CA ASN A 163 -5.81 0.86 0.38
C ASN A 163 -5.84 -0.65 0.53
N LEU A 164 -4.67 -1.28 0.48
CA LEU A 164 -4.55 -2.73 0.62
C LEU A 164 -4.92 -3.15 2.04
N THR A 165 -4.44 -2.39 3.02
CA THR A 165 -4.76 -2.56 4.43
C THR A 165 -6.26 -2.44 4.67
N SER A 166 -6.93 -1.47 4.05
CA SER A 166 -8.33 -1.16 4.32
C SER A 166 -9.35 -2.05 3.60
N LEU A 167 -8.98 -2.63 2.47
CA LEU A 167 -9.93 -3.28 1.56
C LEU A 167 -10.71 -4.42 2.22
N SER A 168 -10.03 -5.32 2.94
CA SER A 168 -10.69 -6.45 3.61
C SER A 168 -11.61 -5.99 4.74
N TRP A 169 -11.26 -4.91 5.45
CA TRP A 169 -12.13 -4.29 6.46
C TRP A 169 -13.39 -3.71 5.82
N ALA A 170 -13.25 -2.99 4.70
CA ALA A 170 -14.38 -2.41 3.98
C ALA A 170 -15.35 -3.50 3.47
N TRP A 171 -14.83 -4.62 2.96
CA TRP A 171 -15.67 -5.77 2.62
C TRP A 171 -16.34 -6.40 3.85
N ALA A 172 -15.64 -6.49 4.98
CA ALA A 172 -16.25 -7.00 6.21
C ALA A 172 -17.42 -6.11 6.67
N PHE A 173 -17.26 -4.78 6.66
CA PHE A 173 -18.34 -3.86 6.99
C PHE A 173 -19.49 -3.91 5.98
N TYR A 174 -19.20 -4.15 4.70
CA TYR A 174 -20.21 -4.42 3.69
C TYR A 174 -21.06 -5.65 4.05
N TYR A 175 -20.44 -6.78 4.38
CA TYR A 175 -21.16 -7.99 4.78
C TYR A 175 -21.94 -7.82 6.09
N GLN A 176 -21.41 -7.04 7.04
CA GLN A 176 -22.17 -6.71 8.26
C GLN A 176 -23.40 -5.86 7.98
N TRP A 177 -23.30 -4.91 7.05
CA TRP A 177 -24.44 -4.11 6.60
C TRP A 177 -25.48 -4.99 5.89
N GLU A 178 -25.03 -5.86 4.97
CA GLU A 178 -25.89 -6.81 4.27
C GLU A 178 -26.72 -7.67 5.24
N GLU A 179 -26.06 -8.15 6.30
CA GLU A 179 -26.67 -9.00 7.31
C GLU A 179 -27.58 -8.24 8.29
N LYS A 180 -27.03 -7.22 8.96
CA LYS A 180 -27.69 -6.59 10.13
C LYS A 180 -28.70 -5.52 9.75
N LYS A 181 -28.48 -4.83 8.62
CA LYS A 181 -29.37 -3.77 8.10
C LYS A 181 -29.76 -2.72 9.13
N ASN A 182 -28.84 -2.39 10.05
CA ASN A 182 -29.09 -1.40 11.10
C ASN A 182 -28.28 -0.12 10.88
N ALA A 183 -28.74 0.98 11.46
CA ALA A 183 -28.15 2.31 11.29
C ALA A 183 -26.65 2.34 11.66
N LYS A 184 -26.22 1.59 12.68
CA LYS A 184 -24.81 1.51 13.05
C LYS A 184 -23.96 0.94 11.92
N SER A 185 -24.33 -0.22 11.37
CA SER A 185 -23.60 -0.83 10.25
C SER A 185 -23.64 0.03 8.98
N PHE A 186 -24.75 0.74 8.74
CA PHE A 186 -24.87 1.72 7.66
C PHE A 186 -23.84 2.85 7.81
N CYS A 187 -23.84 3.53 8.97
CA CYS A 187 -22.97 4.67 9.22
C CYS A 187 -21.49 4.27 9.21
N VAL A 188 -21.15 3.11 9.78
CA VAL A 188 -19.77 2.58 9.75
C VAL A 188 -19.31 2.38 8.31
N LEU A 189 -20.11 1.68 7.49
CA LEU A 189 -19.75 1.45 6.09
C LEU A 189 -19.62 2.76 5.29
N ALA A 190 -20.59 3.66 5.42
CA ALA A 190 -20.55 4.95 4.73
C ALA A 190 -19.33 5.80 5.13
N PHE A 191 -19.01 5.83 6.42
CA PHE A 191 -17.84 6.54 6.95
C PHE A 191 -16.53 5.92 6.46
N PHE A 192 -16.39 4.60 6.48
CA PHE A 192 -15.17 3.94 6.00
C PHE A 192 -14.96 4.15 4.50
N VAL A 193 -16.00 4.03 3.68
CA VAL A 193 -15.92 4.34 2.24
C VAL A 193 -15.55 5.81 2.03
N PHE A 194 -16.15 6.73 2.80
CA PHE A 194 -15.80 8.16 2.76
C PHE A 194 -14.31 8.40 3.04
N VAL A 195 -13.80 7.90 4.17
CA VAL A 195 -12.42 8.15 4.60
C VAL A 195 -11.41 7.54 3.63
N PHE A 196 -11.61 6.31 3.16
CA PHE A 196 -10.66 5.67 2.25
C PHE A 196 -10.71 6.25 0.84
N ALA A 197 -11.91 6.55 0.31
CA ALA A 197 -12.02 7.20 -1.00
C ALA A 197 -11.44 8.63 -0.98
N LEU A 198 -11.56 9.34 0.14
CA LEU A 198 -10.92 10.65 0.31
C LEU A 198 -9.39 10.52 0.42
N SER A 199 -8.91 9.52 1.16
CA SER A 199 -7.48 9.25 1.32
C SER A 199 -6.82 8.94 -0.01
N ASP A 200 -7.42 8.06 -0.80
CA ASP A 200 -6.87 7.61 -2.06
C ASP A 200 -7.96 7.05 -2.99
N LEU A 201 -8.10 7.66 -4.16
CA LEU A 201 -9.14 7.29 -5.13
C LEU A 201 -8.96 5.88 -5.72
N ILE A 202 -7.75 5.30 -5.66
CA ILE A 202 -7.50 3.91 -6.10
C ILE A 202 -8.24 2.90 -5.22
N PHE A 203 -8.61 3.27 -3.99
CA PHE A 203 -9.50 2.46 -3.17
C PHE A 203 -10.79 2.08 -3.90
N LEU A 204 -11.39 3.00 -4.67
CA LEU A 204 -12.69 2.78 -5.32
C LEU A 204 -12.68 1.62 -6.33
N PRO A 205 -11.79 1.57 -7.33
CA PRO A 205 -11.75 0.42 -8.24
C PRO A 205 -11.38 -0.88 -7.51
N TYR A 206 -10.49 -0.85 -6.52
CA TYR A 206 -10.15 -2.04 -5.72
C TYR A 206 -11.35 -2.59 -4.94
N TYR A 207 -12.17 -1.70 -4.39
CA TYR A 207 -13.34 -2.04 -3.58
C TYR A 207 -14.57 -2.40 -4.42
N LEU A 208 -14.93 -1.55 -5.38
CA LEU A 208 -16.18 -1.64 -6.14
C LEU A 208 -16.15 -2.69 -7.23
N VAL A 209 -15.05 -2.82 -7.99
CA VAL A 209 -15.02 -3.75 -9.14
C VAL A 209 -15.27 -5.19 -8.69
N PRO A 210 -14.62 -5.73 -7.65
CA PRO A 210 -14.91 -7.08 -7.17
C PRO A 210 -16.35 -7.26 -6.69
N LEU A 211 -16.89 -6.29 -5.93
CA LEU A 211 -18.27 -6.35 -5.43
C LEU A 211 -19.31 -6.27 -6.56
N LEU A 212 -19.12 -5.36 -7.52
CA LEU A 212 -20.02 -5.20 -8.66
C LEU A 212 -19.99 -6.44 -9.55
N SER A 213 -18.81 -6.98 -9.80
CA SER A 213 -18.63 -8.20 -10.60
C SER A 213 -19.30 -9.41 -9.93
N LEU A 214 -19.20 -9.52 -8.59
CA LEU A 214 -19.86 -10.56 -7.83
C LEU A 214 -21.38 -10.48 -7.98
N HIS A 215 -21.97 -9.30 -7.78
CA HIS A 215 -23.42 -9.14 -7.88
C HIS A 215 -23.94 -9.24 -9.31
N LEU A 216 -23.17 -8.78 -10.30
CA LEU A 216 -23.52 -8.96 -11.70
C LEU A 216 -23.57 -10.46 -12.04
N PHE A 217 -22.56 -11.23 -11.62
CA PHE A 217 -22.55 -12.68 -11.78
C PHE A 217 -23.75 -13.35 -11.11
N GLN A 218 -24.08 -12.95 -9.88
CA GLN A 218 -25.25 -13.47 -9.16
C GLN A 218 -26.59 -13.13 -9.84
N LEU A 219 -26.73 -11.91 -10.37
CA LEU A 219 -27.93 -11.47 -11.08
C LEU A 219 -28.12 -12.22 -12.39
N LEU A 220 -27.04 -12.41 -13.16
CA LEU A 220 -27.06 -13.18 -14.40
C LEU A 220 -27.45 -14.63 -14.18
N ARG A 221 -27.02 -15.22 -13.05
CA ARG A 221 -27.33 -16.61 -12.68
C ARG A 221 -28.78 -16.80 -12.24
N GLU A 222 -29.34 -15.88 -11.45
CA GLU A 222 -30.67 -16.06 -10.83
C GLU A 222 -31.81 -15.36 -11.60
N ARG A 223 -31.52 -14.39 -12.46
CA ARG A 223 -32.50 -13.61 -13.25
C ARG A 223 -33.67 -13.04 -12.43
N ASN A 224 -33.41 -12.64 -11.17
CA ASN A 224 -34.44 -12.18 -10.24
C ASN A 224 -34.40 -10.66 -10.02
N LEU A 225 -35.44 -9.94 -10.49
CA LEU A 225 -35.56 -8.49 -10.33
C LEU A 225 -35.63 -8.01 -8.87
N LEU A 226 -36.22 -8.81 -7.96
CA LEU A 226 -36.27 -8.46 -6.53
C LEU A 226 -34.85 -8.44 -5.92
N LYS A 227 -33.97 -9.31 -6.40
CA LYS A 227 -32.56 -9.32 -5.99
C LYS A 227 -31.82 -8.07 -6.48
N ALA A 228 -32.13 -7.58 -7.68
CA ALA A 228 -31.55 -6.34 -8.19
C ALA A 228 -31.91 -5.13 -7.31
N LYS A 229 -33.17 -4.99 -6.89
CA LYS A 229 -33.60 -3.94 -5.94
C LYS A 229 -32.88 -4.05 -4.60
N ARG A 230 -32.69 -5.26 -4.09
CA ARG A 230 -31.95 -5.51 -2.84
C ARG A 230 -30.48 -5.12 -2.96
N ILE A 231 -29.82 -5.48 -4.08
CA ILE A 231 -28.44 -5.09 -4.35
C ILE A 231 -28.34 -3.57 -4.39
N ALA A 232 -29.22 -2.87 -5.11
CA ALA A 232 -29.22 -1.41 -5.15
C ALA A 232 -29.31 -0.78 -3.76
N TYR A 233 -30.14 -1.33 -2.86
CA TYR A 233 -30.22 -0.88 -1.46
C TYR A 233 -28.90 -1.04 -0.70
N PHE A 234 -28.18 -2.16 -0.90
CA PHE A 234 -26.89 -2.38 -0.22
C PHE A 234 -25.79 -1.42 -0.66
N TYR A 235 -25.91 -0.81 -1.85
CA TYR A 235 -24.96 0.17 -2.36
C TYR A 235 -25.24 1.60 -1.88
N PHE A 236 -26.38 1.84 -1.22
CA PHE A 236 -26.72 3.18 -0.74
C PHE A 236 -25.67 3.80 0.22
N PRO A 237 -25.18 3.12 1.29
CA PRO A 237 -24.13 3.69 2.14
C PRO A 237 -22.81 3.90 1.40
N ILE A 238 -22.48 3.03 0.43
CA ILE A 238 -21.27 3.15 -0.40
C ILE A 238 -21.36 4.41 -1.26
N PHE A 239 -22.49 4.61 -1.95
CA PHE A 239 -22.75 5.80 -2.76
C PHE A 239 -22.65 7.06 -1.91
N LEU A 240 -23.27 7.07 -0.72
CA LEU A 240 -23.22 8.20 0.19
C LEU A 240 -21.78 8.54 0.62
N GLY A 241 -20.98 7.52 0.97
CA GLY A 241 -19.57 7.69 1.31
C GLY A 241 -18.76 8.30 0.15
N ILE A 242 -18.97 7.83 -1.09
CA ILE A 242 -18.33 8.37 -2.29
C ILE A 242 -18.73 9.82 -2.55
N VAL A 243 -20.02 10.15 -2.40
CA VAL A 243 -20.51 11.52 -2.58
C VAL A 243 -19.87 12.46 -1.57
N PHE A 244 -19.80 12.07 -0.29
CA PHE A 244 -19.12 12.87 0.73
C PHE A 244 -17.62 13.00 0.44
N ALA A 245 -16.96 11.94 -0.03
CA ALA A 245 -15.53 11.99 -0.36
C ALA A 245 -15.29 12.97 -1.51
N ARG A 246 -16.15 12.96 -2.53
CA ARG A 246 -16.12 13.91 -3.63
C ARG A 246 -16.33 15.35 -3.17
N ILE A 247 -17.32 15.60 -2.31
CA ILE A 247 -17.58 16.95 -1.75
C ILE A 247 -16.37 17.43 -0.96
N ALA A 248 -15.82 16.60 -0.08
CA ALA A 248 -14.64 16.92 0.71
C ALA A 248 -13.42 17.16 -0.19
N TYR A 249 -13.18 16.31 -1.19
CA TYR A 249 -12.10 16.49 -2.15
C TYR A 249 -12.25 17.81 -2.94
N GLN A 250 -13.47 18.16 -3.36
CA GLN A 250 -13.72 19.45 -4.01
C GLN A 250 -13.48 20.64 -3.07
N ALA A 251 -13.85 20.53 -1.79
CA ALA A 251 -13.57 21.56 -0.79
C ALA A 251 -12.06 21.71 -0.54
N LEU A 252 -11.34 20.59 -0.42
CA LEU A 252 -9.87 20.58 -0.29
C LEU A 252 -9.19 21.16 -1.54
N ARG A 253 -9.67 20.82 -2.74
CA ARG A 253 -9.12 21.34 -4.00
C ARG A 253 -9.29 22.84 -4.14
N LYS A 254 -10.40 23.41 -3.66
CA LYS A 254 -10.65 24.85 -3.66
C LYS A 254 -9.86 25.59 -2.57
N ASN A 255 -9.18 24.87 -1.69
CA ASN A 255 -8.44 25.46 -0.61
C ASN A 255 -7.06 25.95 -1.10
N PRO A 256 -6.77 27.27 -1.06
CA PRO A 256 -5.51 27.81 -1.55
C PRO A 256 -4.30 27.43 -0.67
N PHE A 257 -4.52 26.86 0.52
CA PHE A 257 -3.44 26.46 1.42
C PHE A 257 -2.72 25.21 0.93
N VAL A 258 -3.42 24.28 0.27
CA VAL A 258 -2.87 22.99 -0.16
C VAL A 258 -3.15 22.74 -1.64
N PHE A 259 -2.09 22.59 -2.43
CA PHE A 259 -2.20 22.42 -3.88
C PHE A 259 -2.14 20.94 -4.31
N PHE A 260 -3.02 20.57 -5.25
CA PHE A 260 -3.10 19.22 -5.85
C PHE A 260 -2.79 19.27 -7.36
N PRO A 261 -1.60 18.81 -7.80
CA PRO A 261 -1.12 18.94 -9.17
C PRO A 261 -1.88 18.10 -10.20
N GLY A 262 -2.60 17.06 -9.76
CA GLY A 262 -3.32 16.12 -10.66
C GLY A 262 -4.41 16.75 -11.53
N THR A 263 -4.70 18.04 -11.36
CA THR A 263 -5.77 18.75 -12.08
C THR A 263 -5.31 19.46 -13.35
N LEU A 264 -4.01 19.74 -13.48
CA LEU A 264 -3.45 20.43 -14.64
C LEU A 264 -3.04 19.47 -15.77
N VAL A 265 -2.64 18.25 -15.42
CA VAL A 265 -2.14 17.26 -16.39
C VAL A 265 -3.27 16.69 -17.27
N SER A 266 -4.48 16.48 -16.73
CA SER A 266 -5.55 15.83 -17.51
C SER A 266 -6.16 16.74 -18.59
N ALA A 267 -6.11 18.07 -18.42
CA ALA A 267 -6.70 19.00 -19.39
C ALA A 267 -5.88 19.14 -20.68
N ASN A 268 -4.55 19.05 -20.59
CA ASN A 268 -3.66 19.25 -21.74
C ASN A 268 -3.25 17.94 -22.44
N VAL A 269 -3.18 16.82 -21.72
CA VAL A 269 -2.85 15.52 -22.32
C VAL A 269 -3.91 15.08 -23.34
N GLY A 270 -5.19 15.45 -23.13
CA GLY A 270 -6.28 15.16 -24.06
C GLY A 270 -6.26 15.96 -25.37
N ASN A 271 -5.70 17.18 -25.37
CA ASN A 271 -5.74 18.07 -26.53
C ASN A 271 -4.47 18.03 -27.39
N GLY A 272 -3.32 17.62 -26.83
CA GLY A 272 -2.03 17.60 -27.53
C GLY A 272 -1.60 16.24 -28.07
N SER A 273 -2.20 15.13 -27.60
CA SER A 273 -1.86 13.81 -28.14
C SER A 273 -2.51 13.68 -29.52
N LYS A 274 -1.73 13.96 -30.58
CA LYS A 274 -1.99 13.41 -31.91
C LYS A 274 -2.35 11.95 -31.68
N THR A 275 -3.60 11.55 -31.95
CA THR A 275 -4.15 10.19 -31.79
C THR A 275 -3.01 9.21 -31.62
N ALA A 276 -2.62 8.95 -30.36
CA ALA A 276 -1.50 8.06 -30.09
C ALA A 276 -1.87 6.82 -30.89
N LYS A 277 -1.11 6.52 -31.96
CA LYS A 277 -1.43 5.38 -32.82
C LYS A 277 -1.58 4.25 -31.84
N LEU A 278 -2.80 3.71 -31.78
CA LEU A 278 -3.24 2.81 -30.73
C LEU A 278 -2.53 1.49 -31.00
N GLU A 279 -1.24 1.48 -30.72
CA GLU A 279 -0.35 0.40 -31.04
C GLU A 279 -0.68 -0.67 -30.01
N ILE A 280 -1.49 -1.63 -30.42
CA ILE A 280 -1.83 -2.84 -29.66
C ILE A 280 -0.57 -3.48 -29.06
N TYR A 281 0.58 -3.30 -29.73
CA TYR A 281 1.90 -3.63 -29.22
C TYR A 281 2.22 -3.04 -27.84
N ASN A 282 1.89 -1.77 -27.55
CA ASN A 282 2.15 -1.15 -26.26
C ASN A 282 1.29 -1.76 -25.15
N LEU A 283 0.02 -2.09 -25.44
CA LEU A 283 -0.84 -2.80 -24.48
C LEU A 283 -0.28 -4.20 -24.20
N PHE A 284 0.09 -4.95 -25.24
CA PHE A 284 0.68 -6.28 -25.10
C PHE A 284 2.01 -6.24 -24.34
N HIS A 285 2.86 -5.25 -24.62
CA HIS A 285 4.10 -5.03 -23.88
C HIS A 285 3.82 -4.75 -22.40
N SER A 286 2.84 -3.90 -22.10
CA SER A 286 2.43 -3.58 -20.73
C SER A 286 1.92 -4.82 -20.00
N PHE A 287 1.12 -5.65 -20.67
CA PHE A 287 0.64 -6.92 -20.14
C PHE A 287 1.77 -7.93 -19.89
N LEU A 288 2.75 -8.02 -20.79
CA LEU A 288 3.93 -8.86 -20.62
C LEU A 288 4.80 -8.41 -19.44
N VAL A 289 5.07 -7.10 -19.33
CA VAL A 289 5.82 -6.54 -18.20
C VAL A 289 5.10 -6.80 -16.89
N PHE A 290 3.79 -6.51 -16.86
CA PHE A 290 2.91 -6.81 -15.73
C PHE A 290 2.98 -8.29 -15.32
N THR A 291 2.83 -9.20 -16.27
CA THR A 291 2.87 -10.65 -16.02
C THR A 291 4.24 -11.07 -15.53
N ARG A 292 5.33 -10.57 -16.15
CA ARG A 292 6.71 -10.85 -15.76
C ARG A 292 7.05 -10.33 -14.36
N GLU A 293 6.48 -9.20 -13.95
CA GLU A 293 6.76 -8.63 -12.62
C GLU A 293 5.93 -9.31 -11.53
N ASN A 294 4.72 -9.75 -11.86
CA ASN A 294 3.75 -10.32 -10.91
C ASN A 294 3.54 -11.83 -11.04
N TRP A 295 4.38 -12.54 -11.81
CA TRP A 295 4.17 -13.95 -12.15
C TRP A 295 3.98 -14.85 -10.93
N ILE A 296 4.73 -14.60 -9.84
CA ILE A 296 4.66 -15.40 -8.62
C ILE A 296 3.25 -15.33 -8.04
N TYR A 297 2.68 -14.14 -7.94
CA TYR A 297 1.33 -13.96 -7.41
C TYR A 297 0.28 -14.57 -8.33
N LEU A 298 0.42 -14.42 -9.65
CA LEU A 298 -0.47 -15.04 -10.63
C LEU A 298 -0.46 -16.57 -10.52
N VAL A 299 0.72 -17.18 -10.33
CA VAL A 299 0.86 -18.62 -10.07
C VAL A 299 0.18 -19.01 -8.76
N VAL A 300 0.40 -18.26 -7.68
CA VAL A 300 -0.26 -18.52 -6.39
C VAL A 300 -1.78 -18.42 -6.52
N LEU A 301 -2.31 -17.43 -7.25
CA LEU A 301 -3.74 -17.29 -7.52
C LEU A 301 -4.32 -18.51 -8.23
N LEU A 302 -3.65 -18.97 -9.30
CA LEU A 302 -4.07 -20.14 -10.06
C LEU A 302 -4.03 -21.42 -9.22
N LEU A 303 -2.95 -21.62 -8.46
CA LEU A 303 -2.79 -22.79 -7.58
C LEU A 303 -3.83 -22.80 -6.45
N CYS A 304 -4.05 -21.66 -5.79
CA CYS A 304 -5.03 -21.57 -4.71
C CYS A 304 -6.46 -21.72 -5.22
N GLY A 305 -6.81 -21.09 -6.36
CA GLY A 305 -8.12 -21.26 -7.00
C GLY A 305 -8.38 -22.73 -7.37
N THR A 306 -7.39 -23.40 -7.97
CA THR A 306 -7.46 -24.82 -8.30
C THR A 306 -7.60 -25.69 -7.05
N ALA A 307 -6.84 -25.40 -5.99
CA ALA A 307 -6.92 -26.12 -4.73
C ALA A 307 -8.30 -25.98 -4.07
N LEU A 308 -8.87 -24.77 -4.05
CA LEU A 308 -10.22 -24.52 -3.52
C LEU A 308 -11.28 -25.29 -4.32
N TYR A 309 -11.17 -25.30 -5.65
CA TYR A 309 -12.04 -26.07 -6.53
C TYR A 309 -11.98 -27.58 -6.21
N VAL A 310 -10.78 -28.15 -6.10
CA VAL A 310 -10.58 -29.58 -5.80
C VAL A 310 -11.10 -29.95 -4.42
N LEU A 311 -10.78 -29.15 -3.40
CA LEU A 311 -11.26 -29.38 -2.03
C LEU A 311 -12.79 -29.37 -1.97
N ARG A 312 -13.42 -28.42 -2.67
CA ARG A 312 -14.89 -28.34 -2.77
C ARG A 312 -15.51 -29.55 -3.47
N LYS A 313 -14.96 -29.95 -4.62
CA LYS A 313 -15.46 -31.13 -5.34
C LYS A 313 -15.40 -32.38 -4.47
N LYS A 314 -14.32 -32.56 -3.70
CA LYS A 314 -14.17 -33.68 -2.77
C LYS A 314 -15.19 -33.63 -1.63
N GLU A 315 -15.49 -32.45 -1.09
CA GLU A 315 -16.55 -32.28 -0.08
C GLU A 315 -17.93 -32.65 -0.64
N GLU A 316 -18.23 -32.22 -1.87
CA GLU A 316 -19.47 -32.56 -2.59
C GLU A 316 -19.60 -34.08 -2.81
N GLU A 317 -18.54 -34.77 -3.25
CA GLU A 317 -18.52 -36.23 -3.42
C GLU A 317 -18.71 -37.00 -2.11
N ILE A 318 -18.06 -36.55 -1.03
CA ILE A 318 -18.22 -37.16 0.31
C ILE A 318 -19.66 -37.00 0.81
N ASN A 319 -20.25 -35.82 0.61
CA ASN A 319 -21.64 -35.55 1.00
C ASN A 319 -22.62 -36.39 0.15
N ALA A 320 -22.37 -36.52 -1.15
CA ALA A 320 -23.18 -37.35 -2.04
C ALA A 320 -23.16 -38.83 -1.61
N ARG A 321 -21.99 -39.39 -1.30
CA ARG A 321 -21.86 -40.78 -0.79
C ARG A 321 -22.62 -40.97 0.52
N LYS A 322 -22.53 -40.01 1.45
CA LYS A 322 -23.28 -40.06 2.72
C LYS A 322 -24.79 -39.98 2.52
N SER A 323 -25.25 -39.23 1.51
CA SER A 323 -26.68 -39.16 1.17
C SER A 323 -27.20 -40.42 0.46
N GLY A 324 -26.35 -41.15 -0.27
CA GLY A 324 -26.72 -42.37 -0.97
C GLY A 324 -26.79 -43.60 -0.07
N VAL A 325 -25.79 -43.79 0.80
CA VAL A 325 -25.70 -44.96 1.70
C VAL A 325 -26.83 -44.99 2.75
N GLY A 326 -27.37 -43.83 3.14
CA GLY A 326 -28.46 -43.77 4.12
C GLY A 326 -29.83 -44.25 3.60
N ARG A 327 -30.06 -44.28 2.28
CA ARG A 327 -31.41 -44.57 1.74
C ARG A 327 -31.78 -46.06 1.71
N GLU A 328 -30.79 -46.96 1.71
CA GLU A 328 -31.06 -48.40 1.70
C GLU A 328 -31.38 -48.91 3.12
N ASP A 329 -30.71 -48.39 4.15
CA ASP A 329 -30.96 -48.80 5.55
C ASP A 329 -32.16 -48.08 6.21
N GLU A 330 -32.53 -46.88 5.74
CA GLU A 330 -33.62 -46.07 6.30
C GLU A 330 -35.02 -46.62 5.93
N LYS A 331 -35.11 -47.51 4.94
CA LYS A 331 -36.34 -48.27 4.64
C LYS A 331 -36.69 -49.35 5.67
N GLU A 332 -35.75 -49.73 6.53
CA GLU A 332 -35.95 -50.82 7.50
C GLU A 332 -36.19 -50.32 8.94
N ARG A 333 -36.05 -49.00 9.20
CA ARG A 333 -36.26 -48.39 10.52
C ARG A 333 -37.41 -47.37 10.53
N GLU A 334 -38.60 -47.79 10.11
CA GLU A 334 -39.84 -47.08 10.45
C GLU A 334 -40.35 -47.50 11.84
N SER A 335 -39.69 -47.04 12.89
CA SER A 335 -40.36 -46.90 14.19
C SER A 335 -39.77 -45.75 15.00
N LEU A 336 -40.67 -44.83 15.41
CA LEU A 336 -40.58 -43.89 16.53
C LEU A 336 -39.91 -42.52 16.32
N LYS A 337 -40.40 -41.58 17.14
CA LYS A 337 -40.21 -40.11 17.13
C LYS A 337 -38.75 -39.63 17.08
N GLU A 338 -37.78 -40.46 17.46
CA GLU A 338 -36.34 -40.12 17.42
C GLU A 338 -35.86 -39.78 16.01
N VAL A 339 -36.36 -40.48 14.98
CA VAL A 339 -36.02 -40.22 13.57
C VAL A 339 -36.38 -38.78 13.17
N ARG A 340 -37.46 -38.22 13.72
CA ARG A 340 -37.93 -36.88 13.37
C ARG A 340 -37.07 -35.76 13.96
N GLU A 341 -36.42 -35.99 15.10
CA GLU A 341 -35.48 -35.02 15.68
C GLU A 341 -34.12 -35.05 14.99
N GLU A 342 -33.59 -36.25 14.71
CA GLU A 342 -32.35 -36.42 13.96
C GLU A 342 -32.44 -35.80 12.56
N ASP A 343 -33.57 -35.98 11.88
CA ASP A 343 -33.83 -35.36 10.58
C ASP A 343 -33.83 -33.84 10.61
N LYS A 344 -34.39 -33.24 11.67
CA LYS A 344 -34.40 -31.78 11.83
C LYS A 344 -32.98 -31.25 12.03
N VAL A 345 -32.20 -31.91 12.89
CA VAL A 345 -30.80 -31.53 13.15
C VAL A 345 -29.96 -31.71 11.88
N ARG A 346 -30.17 -32.80 11.14
CA ARG A 346 -29.49 -33.06 9.86
C ARG A 346 -29.80 -32.00 8.82
N LYS A 347 -31.09 -31.68 8.60
CA LYS A 347 -31.51 -30.63 7.66
C LYS A 347 -30.97 -29.25 8.04
N SER A 348 -30.90 -28.94 9.34
CA SER A 348 -30.28 -27.70 9.82
C SER A 348 -28.80 -27.64 9.46
N ARG A 349 -28.04 -28.72 9.72
CA ARG A 349 -26.61 -28.82 9.39
C ARG A 349 -26.33 -28.77 7.89
N GLU A 350 -27.18 -29.39 7.08
CA GLU A 350 -27.07 -29.35 5.61
C GLU A 350 -27.28 -27.93 5.09
N LYS A 351 -28.29 -27.22 5.61
CA LYS A 351 -28.54 -25.82 5.27
C LYS A 351 -27.40 -24.90 5.69
N GLU A 352 -26.84 -25.08 6.88
CA GLU A 352 -25.69 -24.31 7.35
C GLU A 352 -24.47 -24.49 6.44
N ARG A 353 -24.17 -25.74 6.04
CA ARG A 353 -23.09 -26.04 5.09
C ARG A 353 -23.30 -25.45 3.71
N GLU A 354 -24.54 -25.45 3.21
CA GLU A 354 -24.85 -24.85 1.91
C GLU A 354 -24.62 -23.33 1.93
N VAL A 355 -25.03 -22.67 3.02
CA VAL A 355 -24.78 -21.24 3.24
C VAL A 355 -23.28 -20.97 3.33
N GLU A 356 -22.54 -21.78 4.09
CA GLU A 356 -21.09 -21.65 4.23
C GLU A 356 -20.37 -21.80 2.89
N ASN A 357 -20.73 -22.82 2.10
CA ASN A 357 -20.17 -23.05 0.77
C ASN A 357 -20.47 -21.91 -0.20
N THR A 358 -21.67 -21.33 -0.12
CA THR A 358 -22.05 -20.17 -0.92
C THR A 358 -21.17 -18.96 -0.56
N LYS A 359 -21.03 -18.68 0.74
CA LYS A 359 -20.19 -17.58 1.23
C LYS A 359 -18.69 -17.77 0.92
N SER A 360 -18.21 -19.00 0.94
CA SER A 360 -16.85 -19.32 0.52
C SER A 360 -16.59 -18.97 -0.95
N ARG A 361 -17.56 -19.30 -1.83
CA ARG A 361 -17.50 -18.96 -3.27
C ARG A 361 -17.54 -17.45 -3.51
N GLU A 362 -18.33 -16.71 -2.72
CA GLU A 362 -18.35 -15.25 -2.81
C GLU A 362 -16.98 -14.65 -2.52
N LEU A 363 -16.33 -15.08 -1.43
CA LEU A 363 -14.98 -14.62 -1.07
C LEU A 363 -13.91 -15.01 -2.10
N GLU A 364 -13.96 -16.25 -2.59
CA GLU A 364 -13.09 -16.72 -3.68
C GLU A 364 -13.23 -15.80 -4.90
N PHE A 365 -14.46 -15.48 -5.30
CA PHE A 365 -14.74 -14.58 -6.41
C PHE A 365 -14.23 -13.15 -6.16
N LEU A 366 -14.42 -12.59 -4.95
CA LEU A 366 -13.94 -11.25 -4.62
C LEU A 366 -12.41 -11.16 -4.76
N PHE A 367 -11.68 -12.11 -4.17
CA PHE A 367 -10.22 -12.11 -4.29
C PHE A 367 -9.79 -12.35 -5.75
N LEU A 368 -10.36 -13.32 -6.48
CA LEU A 368 -10.02 -13.54 -7.89
C LEU A 368 -10.27 -12.29 -8.75
N SER A 369 -11.40 -11.62 -8.55
CA SER A 369 -11.70 -10.37 -9.27
C SER A 369 -10.72 -9.26 -8.91
N LEU A 370 -10.26 -9.18 -7.66
CA LEU A 370 -9.24 -8.21 -7.23
C LEU A 370 -7.87 -8.48 -7.86
N GLY A 371 -7.49 -9.75 -8.02
CA GLY A 371 -6.18 -10.16 -8.54
C GLY A 371 -6.09 -10.23 -10.06
N ILE A 372 -7.23 -10.31 -10.76
CA ILE A 372 -7.27 -10.48 -12.23
C ILE A 372 -7.98 -9.31 -12.89
N LEU A 373 -9.26 -9.08 -12.56
CA LEU A 373 -10.07 -8.09 -13.27
C LEU A 373 -9.61 -6.66 -13.02
N VAL A 374 -9.31 -6.30 -11.77
CA VAL A 374 -8.85 -4.95 -11.40
C VAL A 374 -7.56 -4.57 -12.14
N PRO A 375 -6.47 -5.38 -12.13
CA PRO A 375 -5.26 -5.08 -12.91
C PRO A 375 -5.51 -4.94 -14.42
N VAL A 376 -6.36 -5.80 -14.99
CA VAL A 376 -6.72 -5.71 -16.42
C VAL A 376 -7.42 -4.39 -16.73
N LEU A 377 -8.35 -3.95 -15.88
CA LEU A 377 -9.01 -2.65 -16.05
C LEU A 377 -8.02 -1.49 -15.94
N PHE A 378 -7.05 -1.56 -15.02
CA PHE A 378 -5.99 -0.55 -14.92
C PHE A 378 -5.07 -0.52 -16.13
N LEU A 379 -4.70 -1.68 -16.69
CA LEU A 379 -3.94 -1.73 -17.94
C LEU A 379 -4.72 -1.12 -19.10
N CYS A 380 -6.02 -1.47 -19.23
CA CYS A 380 -6.88 -0.89 -20.26
C CYS A 380 -7.06 0.62 -20.09
N TYR A 381 -7.23 1.09 -18.86
CA TYR A 381 -7.38 2.51 -18.54
C TYR A 381 -6.08 3.29 -18.78
N GLY A 382 -4.94 2.75 -18.35
CA GLY A 382 -3.62 3.33 -18.62
C GLY A 382 -3.35 3.40 -20.11
N PHE A 383 -3.73 2.37 -20.86
CA PHE A 383 -3.62 2.33 -22.32
C PHE A 383 -4.50 3.39 -22.99
N SER A 384 -5.76 3.53 -22.56
CA SER A 384 -6.66 4.54 -23.14
C SER A 384 -6.23 5.98 -22.85
N LEU A 385 -5.41 6.19 -21.81
CA LEU A 385 -4.80 7.49 -21.49
C LEU A 385 -3.40 7.69 -22.09
N GLY A 386 -2.87 6.70 -22.81
CA GLY A 386 -1.53 6.78 -23.40
C GLY A 386 -0.39 6.64 -22.39
N PHE A 387 -0.67 6.15 -21.17
CA PHE A 387 0.35 5.90 -20.14
C PHE A 387 1.12 4.57 -20.34
N THR A 388 0.78 3.79 -21.37
CA THR A 388 1.44 2.52 -21.70
C THR A 388 2.56 2.70 -22.71
N GLY A 389 3.74 2.13 -22.44
CA GLY A 389 4.91 2.19 -23.31
C GLY A 389 6.21 2.01 -22.52
N ARG A 390 7.36 1.98 -23.21
CA ARG A 390 8.68 1.73 -22.58
C ARG A 390 9.02 2.68 -21.43
N GLU A 391 8.54 3.91 -21.49
CA GLU A 391 8.79 4.94 -20.46
C GLU A 391 7.68 5.03 -19.40
N GLY A 392 6.44 4.64 -19.72
CA GLY A 392 5.29 4.80 -18.82
C GLY A 392 5.03 3.65 -17.84
N ILE A 393 5.52 2.45 -18.13
CA ILE A 393 5.20 1.25 -17.31
C ILE A 393 6.07 1.13 -16.05
N GLN A 394 7.26 1.74 -16.02
CA GLN A 394 8.26 1.51 -14.98
C GLN A 394 7.80 1.90 -13.56
N GLU A 395 6.71 2.65 -13.41
CA GLU A 395 6.14 3.04 -12.12
C GLU A 395 4.74 2.44 -11.83
N ILE A 396 4.15 1.67 -12.76
CA ILE A 396 2.79 1.13 -12.59
C ILE A 396 2.76 -0.01 -11.56
N GLY A 397 3.91 -0.62 -11.23
CA GLY A 397 4.00 -1.72 -10.25
C GLY A 397 3.28 -1.44 -8.91
N ARG A 398 3.32 -0.19 -8.44
CA ARG A 398 2.68 0.25 -7.18
C ARG A 398 1.14 0.14 -7.22
N TYR A 399 0.54 0.18 -8.41
CA TYR A 399 -0.91 0.04 -8.65
C TYR A 399 -1.36 -1.42 -8.82
N PHE A 400 -0.47 -2.39 -8.67
CA PHE A 400 -0.79 -3.82 -8.77
C PHE A 400 -0.67 -4.57 -7.44
N GLY A 401 -0.51 -3.85 -6.32
CA GLY A 401 -0.54 -4.45 -4.98
C GLY A 401 -1.84 -5.19 -4.65
N SER A 402 -2.91 -4.97 -5.41
CA SER A 402 -4.17 -5.73 -5.31
C SER A 402 -3.97 -7.24 -5.56
N ILE A 403 -2.98 -7.62 -6.38
CA ILE A 403 -2.66 -9.02 -6.71
C ILE A 403 -1.99 -9.70 -5.53
N LEU A 404 -1.08 -9.01 -4.85
CA LEU A 404 -0.49 -9.50 -3.60
C LEU A 404 -1.61 -9.77 -2.58
N LEU A 405 -2.50 -8.80 -2.34
CA LEU A 405 -3.61 -8.97 -1.40
C LEU A 405 -4.57 -10.10 -1.82
N SER A 406 -4.86 -10.22 -3.11
CA SER A 406 -5.67 -11.31 -3.67
C SER A 406 -5.02 -12.68 -3.43
N SER A 407 -3.72 -12.81 -3.70
CA SER A 407 -2.96 -14.06 -3.52
C SER A 407 -2.89 -14.47 -2.05
N LEU A 408 -2.74 -13.50 -1.15
CA LEU A 408 -2.76 -13.71 0.29
C LEU A 408 -4.16 -14.14 0.76
N GLY A 409 -5.21 -13.47 0.29
CA GLY A 409 -6.61 -13.79 0.61
C GLY A 409 -7.02 -15.21 0.18
N LEU A 410 -6.70 -15.60 -1.06
CA LEU A 410 -6.95 -16.98 -1.53
C LEU A 410 -6.11 -18.01 -0.77
N SER A 411 -4.86 -17.69 -0.44
CA SER A 411 -4.02 -18.56 0.39
C SER A 411 -4.64 -18.78 1.77
N PHE A 412 -5.20 -17.73 2.38
CA PHE A 412 -5.90 -17.83 3.66
C PHE A 412 -7.15 -18.72 3.57
N LEU A 413 -7.91 -18.64 2.48
CA LEU A 413 -9.07 -19.52 2.25
C LEU A 413 -8.65 -21.00 2.13
N VAL A 414 -7.57 -21.29 1.39
CA VAL A 414 -7.03 -22.65 1.27
C VAL A 414 -6.55 -23.16 2.62
N LEU A 415 -5.72 -22.37 3.31
CA LEU A 415 -5.17 -22.75 4.62
C LEU A 415 -6.25 -22.91 5.68
N ARG A 416 -7.32 -22.11 5.65
CA ARG A 416 -8.49 -22.31 6.52
C ARG A 416 -9.04 -23.71 6.35
N LYS A 417 -9.37 -24.11 5.12
CA LYS A 417 -9.91 -25.45 4.81
C LYS A 417 -8.95 -26.57 5.22
N LEU A 418 -7.65 -26.40 4.99
CA LEU A 418 -6.65 -27.39 5.41
C LEU A 418 -6.56 -27.49 6.94
N ALA A 419 -6.63 -26.36 7.64
CA ALA A 419 -6.55 -26.26 9.08
C ALA A 419 -7.82 -26.72 9.80
N ASP A 420 -8.93 -26.99 9.11
CA ASP A 420 -10.14 -27.53 9.75
C ASP A 420 -9.90 -28.94 10.32
N HIS A 421 -8.97 -29.70 9.76
CA HIS A 421 -8.55 -31.00 10.31
C HIS A 421 -7.42 -30.85 11.35
N PRO A 422 -7.56 -31.37 12.58
CA PRO A 422 -6.57 -31.20 13.66
C PRO A 422 -5.15 -31.66 13.30
N ASN A 423 -4.99 -32.83 12.68
CA ASN A 423 -3.66 -33.37 12.32
C ASN A 423 -2.97 -32.50 11.26
N ARG A 424 -3.72 -32.05 10.24
CA ARG A 424 -3.20 -31.15 9.21
C ARG A 424 -2.83 -29.79 9.80
N ARG A 425 -3.63 -29.27 10.73
CA ARG A 425 -3.34 -28.02 11.44
C ARG A 425 -2.02 -28.08 12.21
N VAL A 426 -1.77 -29.17 12.94
CA VAL A 426 -0.49 -29.38 13.65
C VAL A 426 0.66 -29.49 12.67
N ALA A 427 0.51 -30.28 11.60
CA ALA A 427 1.54 -30.42 10.56
C ALA A 427 1.88 -29.07 9.88
N LEU A 428 0.87 -28.27 9.54
CA LEU A 428 1.04 -26.92 9.01
C LEU A 428 1.74 -26.01 10.01
N GLY A 429 1.38 -26.08 11.29
CA GLY A 429 2.05 -25.31 12.34
C GLY A 429 3.53 -25.66 12.48
N ILE A 430 3.89 -26.94 12.44
CA ILE A 430 5.29 -27.40 12.49
C ILE A 430 6.05 -26.93 11.25
N LEU A 431 5.46 -27.10 10.06
CA LEU A 431 6.07 -26.64 8.81
C LEU A 431 6.35 -25.13 8.86
N LEU A 432 5.37 -24.33 9.28
CA LEU A 432 5.54 -22.88 9.43
C LEU A 432 6.62 -22.54 10.44
N LEU A 433 6.67 -23.24 11.58
CA LEU A 433 7.70 -23.02 12.60
C LEU A 433 9.10 -23.24 12.03
N VAL A 434 9.32 -24.31 11.26
CA VAL A 434 10.61 -24.60 10.61
C VAL A 434 10.96 -23.49 9.62
N LEU A 435 10.02 -23.11 8.74
CA LEU A 435 10.26 -22.08 7.72
C LEU A 435 10.57 -20.71 8.34
N ILE A 436 9.80 -20.30 9.36
CA ILE A 436 10.03 -19.07 10.12
C ILE A 436 11.39 -19.12 10.81
N GLY A 437 11.74 -20.25 11.44
CA GLY A 437 13.02 -20.45 12.10
C GLY A 437 14.20 -20.32 11.13
N SER A 438 14.16 -21.00 9.99
CA SER A 438 15.19 -20.92 8.95
C SER A 438 15.38 -19.50 8.42
N LEU A 439 14.28 -18.80 8.14
CA LEU A 439 14.33 -17.43 7.62
C LEU A 439 14.84 -16.44 8.67
N SER A 440 14.45 -16.63 9.93
CA SER A 440 14.92 -15.81 11.06
C SER A 440 16.41 -15.98 11.29
N LEU A 441 16.90 -17.23 11.29
CA LEU A 441 18.34 -17.53 11.40
C LEU A 441 19.13 -16.91 10.25
N PHE A 442 18.62 -16.97 9.02
CA PHE A 442 19.22 -16.28 7.90
C PHE A 442 19.25 -14.76 8.12
N SER A 443 18.13 -14.16 8.55
CA SER A 443 18.09 -12.72 8.77
C SER A 443 19.08 -12.27 9.85
N ILE A 444 19.23 -13.05 10.92
CA ILE A 444 20.23 -12.81 11.97
C ILE A 444 21.66 -12.94 11.42
N SER A 445 21.94 -13.93 10.56
CA SER A 445 23.27 -14.12 10.00
C SER A 445 23.70 -13.01 9.03
N GLN A 446 22.74 -12.29 8.44
CA GLN A 446 23.00 -11.09 7.63
C GLN A 446 23.18 -9.82 8.49
N GLY A 447 22.96 -9.90 9.80
CA GLY A 447 23.01 -8.76 10.72
C GLY A 447 21.69 -7.99 10.80
N ILE A 448 21.52 -7.28 11.92
CA ILE A 448 20.36 -6.43 12.20
C ILE A 448 20.85 -5.05 12.61
N GLY A 449 20.32 -4.01 11.96
CA GLY A 449 20.64 -2.61 12.22
C GLY A 449 19.37 -1.78 12.39
N LEU A 450 19.42 -0.80 13.30
CA LEU A 450 18.32 0.11 13.58
C LEU A 450 18.59 1.56 13.17
N VAL A 451 19.84 1.87 12.82
CA VAL A 451 20.26 3.22 12.42
C VAL A 451 20.72 3.14 10.98
N TYR A 452 20.08 3.93 10.14
CA TYR A 452 20.45 4.06 8.74
C TYR A 452 21.70 4.92 8.64
N SER A 453 22.67 4.43 7.89
CA SER A 453 23.81 5.20 7.42
C SER A 453 24.01 4.89 5.94
N SER A 454 24.43 5.91 5.20
CA SER A 454 24.76 5.80 3.79
C SER A 454 26.11 6.46 3.62
N PRO A 455 27.12 5.78 3.03
CA PRO A 455 28.43 6.40 2.86
C PRO A 455 28.38 7.69 2.04
N LYS A 456 27.40 7.81 1.11
CA LYS A 456 27.11 9.04 0.38
C LYS A 456 26.74 10.19 1.31
N LEU A 457 25.82 9.93 2.24
CA LEU A 457 25.35 10.94 3.20
C LEU A 457 26.43 11.29 4.21
N ASP A 458 27.19 10.30 4.68
CA ASP A 458 28.31 10.51 5.61
C ASP A 458 29.42 11.36 4.96
N CYS A 459 29.70 11.12 3.67
CA CYS A 459 30.62 11.93 2.87
C CYS A 459 30.12 13.39 2.72
N LEU A 460 28.84 13.57 2.40
CA LEU A 460 28.22 14.90 2.31
C LEU A 460 28.24 15.64 3.66
N ASP A 461 27.93 14.94 4.76
CA ASP A 461 27.99 15.50 6.10
C ASP A 461 29.42 15.89 6.51
N LYS A 462 30.44 15.14 6.08
CA LYS A 462 31.84 15.52 6.27
C LYS A 462 32.14 16.84 5.57
N TYR A 463 31.82 16.97 4.29
CA TYR A 463 32.05 18.22 3.55
C TYR A 463 31.25 19.39 4.11
N ALA A 464 30.01 19.14 4.51
CA ALA A 464 29.16 20.15 5.12
C ALA A 464 29.71 20.67 6.44
N ARG A 465 30.35 19.80 7.25
CA ARG A 465 31.03 20.20 8.48
C ARG A 465 32.27 21.05 8.21
N GLU A 466 33.10 20.64 7.26
CA GLU A 466 34.35 21.33 6.90
C GLU A 466 34.10 22.71 6.28
N ARG A 467 33.03 22.84 5.49
CA ARG A 467 32.73 24.05 4.70
C ARG A 467 31.51 24.83 5.20
N ASN A 468 30.95 24.44 6.35
CA ASN A 468 29.73 24.99 6.92
C ASN A 468 28.55 25.06 5.92
N TRP A 469 28.37 24.00 5.11
CA TRP A 469 27.26 23.93 4.17
C TRP A 469 25.94 23.69 4.88
N LYS A 470 24.90 24.37 4.40
CA LYS A 470 23.51 24.19 4.85
C LYS A 470 22.55 24.03 3.68
N ARG A 471 22.55 24.98 2.74
CA ARG A 471 21.67 24.99 1.57
C ARG A 471 22.42 24.63 0.29
N GLY A 472 21.80 23.83 -0.57
CA GLY A 472 22.35 23.41 -1.85
C GLY A 472 21.27 23.03 -2.86
N LEU A 473 21.68 22.49 -3.99
CA LEU A 473 20.82 22.03 -5.08
C LEU A 473 20.97 20.52 -5.23
N ALA A 474 19.88 19.78 -5.40
CA ALA A 474 19.92 18.36 -5.72
C ALA A 474 18.65 17.93 -6.46
N SER A 475 18.68 16.73 -7.05
CA SER A 475 17.49 16.09 -7.59
C SER A 475 16.62 15.48 -6.49
N PHE A 476 15.34 15.24 -6.80
CA PHE A 476 14.32 14.69 -5.90
C PHE A 476 14.80 13.54 -5.01
N TRP A 477 15.52 12.58 -5.60
CA TRP A 477 15.97 11.37 -4.92
C TRP A 477 16.98 11.61 -3.79
N TYR A 478 17.66 12.75 -3.79
CA TYR A 478 18.65 13.12 -2.77
C TYR A 478 18.08 14.02 -1.67
N VAL A 479 17.13 14.88 -2.01
CA VAL A 479 16.71 15.95 -1.11
C VAL A 479 16.07 15.42 0.17
N ARG A 480 15.12 14.49 0.06
CA ARG A 480 14.36 14.00 1.23
C ARG A 480 15.22 13.14 2.16
N PRO A 481 16.03 12.16 1.67
CA PRO A 481 16.95 11.43 2.53
C PRO A 481 17.93 12.36 3.26
N MET A 482 18.48 13.36 2.58
CA MET A 482 19.40 14.32 3.20
C MET A 482 18.71 15.13 4.31
N ARG A 483 17.52 15.69 4.05
CA ARG A 483 16.80 16.50 5.05
C ARG A 483 16.45 15.73 6.32
N ILE A 484 16.20 14.42 6.18
CA ILE A 484 15.81 13.55 7.30
C ILE A 484 17.02 12.99 8.05
N PHE A 485 18.04 12.52 7.33
CA PHE A 485 19.12 11.74 7.93
C PHE A 485 20.45 12.51 8.08
N SER A 486 20.63 13.68 7.45
CA SER A 486 21.87 14.46 7.56
C SER A 486 22.10 14.90 9.00
N GLN A 487 23.28 14.58 9.53
CA GLN A 487 23.74 15.01 10.84
C GLN A 487 24.10 16.50 10.83
N GLN A 488 24.48 17.05 9.68
CA GLN A 488 24.77 18.48 9.51
C GLN A 488 23.53 19.33 9.21
N LYS A 489 22.34 18.72 9.17
CA LYS A 489 21.07 19.38 8.80
C LYS A 489 21.16 20.04 7.43
N LEU A 490 21.65 19.29 6.44
CA LEU A 490 21.65 19.72 5.05
C LEU A 490 20.22 19.86 4.54
N GLU A 491 19.93 20.99 3.90
CA GLU A 491 18.61 21.33 3.35
C GLU A 491 18.74 21.73 1.88
N PRO A 492 19.12 20.79 0.98
CA PRO A 492 19.10 21.06 -0.44
C PRO A 492 17.66 21.32 -0.93
N ASP A 493 17.55 22.10 -1.99
CA ASP A 493 16.31 22.33 -2.71
C ASP A 493 16.26 21.45 -3.97
N ASP A 494 15.04 21.12 -4.37
CA ASP A 494 14.72 20.02 -5.26
C ASP A 494 14.44 20.51 -6.68
N TYR A 495 15.26 20.07 -7.63
CA TYR A 495 15.19 20.52 -9.01
C TYR A 495 15.13 19.35 -9.98
N LEU A 496 14.47 19.61 -11.11
CA LEU A 496 14.58 18.79 -12.30
C LEU A 496 15.97 18.93 -12.92
N TYR A 497 16.28 18.04 -13.87
CA TYR A 497 17.60 17.95 -14.49
C TYR A 497 18.10 19.28 -15.06
N ASP A 498 17.21 20.14 -15.56
CA ASP A 498 17.50 21.43 -16.17
C ASP A 498 17.35 22.63 -15.21
N LEU A 499 17.33 22.38 -13.90
CA LEU A 499 17.11 23.37 -12.84
C LEU A 499 15.70 24.00 -12.85
N MET A 500 14.73 23.38 -13.52
CA MET A 500 13.32 23.70 -13.29
C MET A 500 12.86 23.24 -11.90
N LEU A 501 11.92 23.98 -11.32
CA LEU A 501 11.36 23.68 -10.00
C LEU A 501 10.66 22.31 -10.01
N PHE A 502 11.06 21.44 -9.09
CA PHE A 502 10.35 20.18 -8.88
C PHE A 502 9.24 20.38 -7.86
N TYR A 503 7.99 20.32 -8.31
CA TYR A 503 6.83 20.65 -7.48
C TYR A 503 6.29 19.47 -6.66
N TRP A 504 6.54 18.23 -7.06
CA TRP A 504 5.89 17.08 -6.44
C TRP A 504 6.41 16.82 -5.01
N GLN A 505 5.49 16.62 -4.06
CA GLN A 505 5.81 16.37 -2.65
C GLN A 505 6.73 17.43 -2.03
N ASN A 506 6.50 18.70 -2.36
CA ASN A 506 7.44 19.79 -2.07
C ASN A 506 6.71 20.99 -1.43
N ASN A 507 7.48 21.88 -0.79
CA ASN A 507 7.01 23.16 -0.30
C ASN A 507 7.67 24.30 -1.06
N LEU A 508 6.86 25.15 -1.70
CA LEU A 508 7.34 26.29 -2.49
C LEU A 508 8.23 27.26 -1.70
N SER A 509 8.00 27.39 -0.39
CA SER A 509 8.80 28.27 0.47
C SER A 509 10.27 27.88 0.52
N TRP A 510 10.62 26.62 0.23
CA TRP A 510 12.02 26.17 0.20
C TRP A 510 12.82 26.87 -0.88
N PHE A 511 12.20 27.16 -2.02
CA PHE A 511 12.83 27.88 -3.14
C PHE A 511 12.88 29.38 -2.91
N GLU A 512 11.94 29.92 -2.11
CA GLU A 512 11.80 31.36 -1.85
C GLU A 512 12.76 31.90 -0.78
N ARG A 513 13.51 31.02 -0.09
CA ARG A 513 14.43 31.46 0.96
C ARG A 513 15.57 32.29 0.38
N LYS A 514 16.09 33.27 1.13
CA LYS A 514 17.11 34.23 0.64
C LYS A 514 18.56 33.77 0.88
N GLU A 515 18.79 32.61 1.51
CA GLU A 515 20.14 32.10 1.71
C GLU A 515 20.76 31.65 0.38
N GLN A 516 22.03 31.95 0.17
CA GLN A 516 22.73 31.49 -1.03
C GLN A 516 22.93 29.96 -1.06
N TYR A 517 22.90 29.38 -2.26
CA TYR A 517 23.27 28.00 -2.50
C TYR A 517 24.79 27.85 -2.37
N ARG A 518 25.24 26.88 -1.57
CA ARG A 518 26.67 26.63 -1.32
C ARG A 518 27.23 25.46 -2.12
N PHE A 519 26.37 24.56 -2.57
CA PHE A 519 26.77 23.38 -3.31
C PHE A 519 25.66 22.89 -4.25
N ALA A 520 26.02 22.05 -5.21
CA ALA A 520 25.11 21.29 -6.06
C ALA A 520 25.55 19.83 -6.17
N ILE A 521 24.62 18.89 -5.98
CA ILE A 521 24.83 17.47 -6.19
C ILE A 521 24.41 17.15 -7.63
N LEU A 522 25.36 16.76 -8.49
CA LEU A 522 25.11 16.65 -9.92
C LEU A 522 24.40 15.35 -10.35
N ASP A 523 24.17 14.40 -9.45
CA ASP A 523 23.43 13.19 -9.79
C ASP A 523 21.93 13.50 -9.99
N GLY A 524 21.52 13.51 -11.26
CA GLY A 524 20.19 13.93 -11.71
C GLY A 524 20.06 15.43 -12.06
N LEU A 525 21.17 16.20 -12.07
CA LEU A 525 21.21 17.58 -12.58
C LEU A 525 22.14 17.69 -13.79
N ASP A 526 21.82 18.57 -14.74
CA ASP A 526 22.67 18.85 -15.90
C ASP A 526 23.83 19.77 -15.49
N GLU A 527 25.04 19.19 -15.51
CA GLU A 527 26.29 19.87 -15.21
C GLU A 527 26.45 21.19 -15.99
N LYS A 528 26.07 21.23 -17.27
CA LYS A 528 26.17 22.44 -18.10
C LYS A 528 25.21 23.52 -17.62
N LYS A 529 23.97 23.16 -17.28
CA LYS A 529 22.99 24.11 -16.76
C LYS A 529 23.43 24.70 -15.43
N VAL A 530 24.00 23.89 -14.54
CA VAL A 530 24.57 24.38 -13.28
C VAL A 530 25.71 25.38 -13.53
N ILE A 531 26.62 25.11 -14.47
CA ILE A 531 27.72 26.04 -14.81
C ILE A 531 27.19 27.31 -15.48
N GLU A 532 26.21 27.21 -16.37
CA GLU A 532 25.58 28.37 -17.02
C GLU A 532 24.94 29.29 -15.97
N THR A 533 24.23 28.73 -14.98
CA THR A 533 23.52 29.50 -13.96
C THR A 533 24.44 30.05 -12.86
N PHE A 534 25.36 29.24 -12.33
CA PHE A 534 26.17 29.59 -11.16
C PHE A 534 27.63 29.94 -11.49
N GLY A 535 28.08 29.73 -12.72
CA GLY A 535 29.48 29.85 -13.11
C GLY A 535 30.29 28.59 -12.82
N GLN A 536 31.61 28.68 -13.04
CA GLN A 536 32.52 27.58 -12.73
C GLN A 536 32.51 27.28 -11.21
N PRO A 537 32.47 26.00 -10.81
CA PRO A 537 32.54 25.64 -9.40
C PRO A 537 33.89 26.07 -8.80
N LYS A 538 33.89 26.48 -7.54
CA LYS A 538 35.12 26.77 -6.78
C LYS A 538 35.97 25.52 -6.62
N GLU A 539 35.31 24.40 -6.36
CA GLU A 539 35.91 23.08 -6.18
C GLU A 539 34.91 22.02 -6.64
N VAL A 540 35.41 20.96 -7.27
CA VAL A 540 34.64 19.77 -7.62
C VAL A 540 35.03 18.64 -6.66
N LEU A 541 34.09 18.26 -5.81
CA LEU A 541 34.24 17.17 -4.84
C LEU A 541 33.58 15.90 -5.37
N ASN A 542 33.92 14.75 -4.78
CA ASN A 542 33.34 13.46 -5.16
C ASN A 542 32.93 12.64 -3.93
N CYS A 543 31.69 12.13 -3.94
CA CYS A 543 31.19 11.15 -2.97
C CYS A 543 30.66 9.91 -3.73
N GLU A 544 31.34 8.77 -3.65
CA GLU A 544 30.95 7.53 -4.37
C GLU A 544 30.62 7.74 -5.86
N ASN A 545 31.49 8.44 -6.59
CA ASN A 545 31.33 8.82 -8.01
C ASN A 545 30.26 9.89 -8.29
N ILE A 546 29.64 10.47 -7.26
CA ILE A 546 28.76 11.62 -7.40
C ILE A 546 29.61 12.88 -7.35
N LYS A 547 29.63 13.63 -8.45
CA LYS A 547 30.24 14.96 -8.49
C LYS A 547 29.42 15.95 -7.68
N ILE A 548 30.10 16.73 -6.85
CA ILE A 548 29.51 17.80 -6.06
C ILE A 548 30.23 19.08 -6.42
N PHE A 549 29.49 20.06 -6.90
CA PHE A 549 30.02 21.40 -7.13
C PHE A 549 29.90 22.22 -5.87
N SER A 550 30.95 22.95 -5.53
CA SER A 550 30.92 23.98 -4.50
C SER A 550 30.91 25.37 -5.15
N PHE A 551 30.17 26.30 -4.56
CA PHE A 551 30.09 27.68 -5.04
C PHE A 551 30.89 28.62 -4.14
N SER A 552 31.44 29.68 -4.73
CA SER A 552 32.20 30.68 -3.96
C SER A 552 31.27 31.48 -3.05
N GLU A 553 31.76 31.84 -1.86
CA GLU A 553 31.04 32.74 -0.97
C GLU A 553 31.19 34.21 -1.35
N GLU A 554 32.23 34.52 -2.13
CA GLU A 554 32.64 35.89 -2.45
C GLU A 554 31.72 36.56 -3.46
N ASP A 555 31.00 35.77 -4.27
CA ASP A 555 30.04 36.26 -5.27
C ASP A 555 28.67 35.58 -5.09
N PRO A 556 27.84 36.04 -4.12
CA PRO A 556 26.49 35.51 -3.91
C PRO A 556 25.52 35.92 -5.03
N SER A 557 25.91 36.83 -5.94
CA SER A 557 24.99 37.52 -6.86
C SER A 557 24.23 36.55 -7.75
N LYS A 558 24.90 35.54 -8.30
CA LYS A 558 24.28 34.53 -9.17
C LYS A 558 23.27 33.67 -8.43
N SER A 559 23.61 33.25 -7.20
CA SER A 559 22.70 32.47 -6.38
C SER A 559 21.47 33.28 -5.98
N LEU A 560 21.64 34.55 -5.61
CA LEU A 560 20.53 35.42 -5.22
C LEU A 560 19.64 35.72 -6.43
N LYS A 561 20.23 36.00 -7.60
CA LYS A 561 19.49 36.16 -8.86
C LYS A 561 18.66 34.92 -9.20
N PHE A 562 19.22 33.72 -9.06
CA PHE A 562 18.48 32.49 -9.30
C PHE A 562 17.31 32.29 -8.31
N VAL A 563 17.47 32.70 -7.05
CA VAL A 563 16.37 32.72 -6.07
C VAL A 563 15.27 33.69 -6.49
N GLU A 564 15.62 34.90 -6.95
CA GLU A 564 14.67 35.89 -7.45
C GLU A 564 13.89 35.37 -8.67
N GLU A 565 14.58 34.74 -9.63
CA GLU A 565 13.95 34.09 -10.78
C GLU A 565 12.96 32.99 -10.34
N ASN A 566 13.30 32.21 -9.32
CA ASN A 566 12.39 31.19 -8.78
C ASN A 566 11.19 31.80 -8.06
N GLN A 567 11.38 32.88 -7.31
CA GLN A 567 10.28 33.63 -6.70
C GLN A 567 9.33 34.19 -7.76
N GLU A 568 9.86 34.74 -8.86
CA GLU A 568 9.05 35.22 -9.99
C GLU A 568 8.24 34.08 -10.63
N LYS A 569 8.89 32.95 -10.93
CA LYS A 569 8.21 31.75 -11.47
C LYS A 569 7.10 31.26 -10.53
N ILE A 570 7.38 31.22 -9.23
CA ILE A 570 6.39 30.82 -8.21
C ILE A 570 5.24 31.82 -8.12
N ASN A 571 5.51 33.12 -8.21
CA ASN A 571 4.48 34.16 -8.19
C ASN A 571 3.59 34.09 -9.44
N LEU A 572 4.18 33.93 -10.63
CA LEU A 572 3.45 33.71 -11.87
C LEU A 572 2.58 32.46 -11.77
N TRP A 573 3.13 31.36 -11.23
CA TRP A 573 2.40 30.13 -11.00
C TRP A 573 1.23 30.31 -10.01
N LYS A 574 1.46 30.98 -8.87
CA LYS A 574 0.41 31.31 -7.87
C LYS A 574 -0.71 32.14 -8.51
N LEU A 575 -0.37 33.14 -9.33
CA LEU A 575 -1.33 33.98 -10.06
C LEU A 575 -2.13 33.21 -11.12
N SER A 576 -1.48 32.26 -11.80
CA SER A 576 -2.15 31.42 -12.80
C SER A 576 -3.17 30.48 -12.14
N ASN A 577 -2.85 29.97 -10.94
CA ASN A 577 -3.71 29.03 -10.22
C ASN A 577 -4.79 29.71 -9.37
N SER A 578 -4.59 30.94 -8.90
CA SER A 578 -5.63 31.67 -8.13
C SER A 578 -6.87 32.01 -8.96
N ARG A 579 -6.83 31.79 -10.29
CA ARG A 579 -7.95 31.97 -11.21
C ARG A 579 -8.80 30.70 -11.37
N PHE A 580 -8.41 29.58 -10.76
CA PHE A 580 -9.10 28.29 -10.75
C PHE A 580 -9.53 27.91 -9.33
#